data_AF-A0A945T726-F1
#
_entry.id   AF-A0A945T726-F1
#
_cell.length_a   1.000
_cell.length_b   1.000
_cell.length_c   1.000
_cell.angle_alpha   90.00
_cell.angle_beta   90.00
_cell.angle_gamma   90.00
#
_symmetry.space_group_name_H-M   'P 1'
#
loop_
_entity.id
_entity.type
_entity.pdbx_description
1 polymer ?
#
loop_
_entity_poly.entity_id
_entity_poly.type
_entity_poly.pdbx_seq_one_letter_code
_entity_poly.pdbx_strand_id
1 'polypeptide(L)'
;MNVNGNLLDLLWLLALLTTLATLWSSEKRGGWIQALFYLLQLLLVGGMVATLDVMPAHSASLQLSLQFFEVGYEIGWVMDGLGLYFALITVAAALFAALYMAGEWGERYRQQGGNLRLLQFALGLNVLTMLILLS
;
A
#
# COMPACT_ATOMS: atom_id res chain seq x y z
N MET A 1 -15.18 -10.08 17.18
CA MET A 1 -14.85 -9.60 15.82
C MET A 1 -13.55 -8.82 15.90
N ASN A 2 -12.48 -9.38 15.37
CA ASN A 2 -11.13 -8.86 15.52
C ASN A 2 -10.94 -7.70 14.54
N VAL A 3 -11.19 -6.46 14.98
CA VAL A 3 -11.15 -5.24 14.14
C VAL A 3 -9.77 -5.09 13.45
N ASN A 4 -8.72 -5.58 14.11
CA ASN A 4 -7.33 -5.51 13.66
C ASN A 4 -7.01 -6.39 12.44
N GLY A 5 -7.61 -7.58 12.32
CA GLY A 5 -7.43 -8.44 11.15
C GLY A 5 -8.04 -7.81 9.88
N ASN A 6 -9.19 -7.18 10.05
CA ASN A 6 -9.92 -6.53 8.94
C ASN A 6 -9.14 -5.34 8.33
N LEU A 7 -8.34 -4.63 9.13
CA LEU A 7 -7.59 -3.46 8.65
C LEU A 7 -6.37 -3.87 7.80
N LEU A 8 -5.68 -4.96 8.15
CA LEU A 8 -4.55 -5.48 7.38
C LEU A 8 -5.03 -6.12 6.06
N ASP A 9 -6.19 -6.78 6.09
CA ASP A 9 -6.89 -7.26 4.88
C ASP A 9 -7.23 -6.09 3.95
N LEU A 10 -7.78 -5.01 4.50
CA LEU A 10 -8.11 -3.80 3.74
C LEU A 10 -6.86 -3.15 3.13
N LEU A 11 -5.74 -3.11 3.84
CA LEU A 11 -4.47 -2.60 3.32
C LEU A 11 -3.98 -3.42 2.13
N TRP A 12 -3.99 -4.75 2.27
CA TRP A 12 -3.60 -5.67 1.21
C TRP A 12 -4.51 -5.54 0.00
N LEU A 13 -5.83 -5.54 0.20
CA LEU A 13 -6.80 -5.35 -0.88
C LEU A 13 -6.61 -4.00 -1.58
N LEU A 14 -6.37 -2.93 -0.83
CA LEU A 14 -6.08 -1.61 -1.41
C LEU A 14 -4.77 -1.60 -2.18
N ALA A 15 -3.69 -2.20 -1.67
CA ALA A 15 -2.41 -2.28 -2.38
C ALA A 15 -2.52 -3.06 -3.69
N LEU A 16 -3.24 -4.18 -3.65
CA LEU A 16 -3.49 -5.05 -4.81
C LEU A 16 -4.39 -4.32 -5.83
N LEU A 17 -5.46 -3.68 -5.37
CA LEU A 17 -6.35 -2.89 -6.21
C LEU A 17 -5.65 -1.67 -6.81
N THR A 18 -4.75 -1.02 -6.08
CA THR A 18 -3.95 0.11 -6.58
C THR A 18 -3.06 -0.34 -7.74
N THR A 19 -2.39 -1.48 -7.58
CA THR A 19 -1.52 -2.07 -8.61
C THR A 19 -2.32 -2.46 -9.84
N LEU A 20 -3.47 -3.13 -9.67
CA LEU A 20 -4.34 -3.53 -10.78
C LEU A 20 -5.04 -2.34 -11.45
N ALA A 21 -5.42 -1.31 -10.68
CA ALA A 21 -6.03 -0.10 -11.22
C ALA A 21 -5.09 0.62 -12.20
N THR A 22 -3.77 0.49 -12.03
CA THR A 22 -2.79 1.05 -12.99
C THR A 22 -2.90 0.42 -14.38
N LEU A 23 -3.30 -0.85 -14.48
CA LEU A 23 -3.49 -1.56 -15.75
C LEU A 23 -4.73 -1.07 -16.51
N TRP A 24 -5.77 -0.65 -15.78
CA TRP A 24 -7.00 -0.09 -16.36
C TRP A 24 -6.89 1.42 -16.60
N SER A 25 -6.00 2.11 -15.89
CA SER A 25 -6.01 3.57 -15.87
C SER A 25 -5.49 4.20 -17.18
N SER A 26 -6.11 5.33 -17.54
CA SER A 26 -5.67 6.17 -18.65
C SER A 26 -4.40 6.93 -18.26
N GLU A 27 -3.42 7.03 -19.18
CA GLU A 27 -2.11 7.69 -18.94
C GLU A 27 -2.23 9.11 -18.40
N LYS A 28 -3.28 9.84 -18.77
CA LYS A 28 -3.50 11.22 -18.33
C LYS A 28 -4.08 11.36 -16.93
N ARG A 29 -4.83 10.36 -16.45
CA ARG A 29 -5.54 10.41 -15.15
C ARG A 29 -4.98 9.41 -14.12
N GLY A 30 -4.10 8.52 -14.54
CA GLY A 30 -3.56 7.46 -13.70
C GLY A 30 -2.77 7.93 -12.50
N GLY A 31 -2.03 9.03 -12.63
CA GLY A 31 -1.22 9.58 -11.53
C GLY A 31 -2.08 10.06 -10.35
N TRP A 32 -3.17 10.80 -10.65
CA TRP A 32 -4.09 11.31 -9.62
C TRP A 32 -4.88 10.20 -8.93
N ILE A 33 -5.32 9.21 -9.71
CA ILE A 33 -6.04 8.05 -9.16
C ILE A 33 -5.12 7.25 -8.23
N GLN A 34 -3.86 7.04 -8.61
CA GLN A 34 -2.88 6.36 -7.73
C GLN A 34 -2.53 7.17 -6.49
N ALA A 35 -2.35 8.48 -6.62
CA ALA A 35 -2.13 9.33 -5.46
C ALA A 35 -3.29 9.23 -4.46
N LEU A 36 -4.55 9.19 -4.94
CA LEU A 36 -5.70 8.97 -4.08
C LEU A 36 -5.63 7.61 -3.35
N PHE A 37 -5.27 6.54 -4.05
CA PHE A 37 -5.13 5.22 -3.45
C PHE A 37 -4.00 5.15 -2.41
N TYR A 38 -2.84 5.74 -2.70
CA TYR A 38 -1.74 5.81 -1.72
C TYR A 38 -2.11 6.69 -0.52
N LEU A 39 -2.90 7.74 -0.71
CA LEU A 39 -3.41 8.54 0.39
C LEU A 39 -4.35 7.73 1.29
N LEU A 40 -5.25 6.92 0.70
CA LEU A 40 -6.10 6.01 1.47
C LEU A 40 -5.28 4.96 2.23
N GLN A 41 -4.27 4.37 1.59
CA GLN A 41 -3.34 3.45 2.25
C GLN A 41 -2.59 4.14 3.40
N LEU A 42 -2.15 5.39 3.21
CA LEU A 42 -1.43 6.14 4.23
C LEU A 42 -2.32 6.43 5.45
N LEU A 43 -3.59 6.76 5.23
CA LEU A 43 -4.57 6.95 6.31
C LEU A 43 -4.83 5.64 7.07
N LEU A 44 -4.89 4.50 6.37
CA LEU A 44 -5.04 3.20 7.03
C LEU A 44 -3.81 2.84 7.87
N VAL A 45 -2.60 2.94 7.33
CA VAL A 45 -1.36 2.68 8.11
C VAL A 45 -1.24 3.67 9.26
N GLY A 46 -1.53 4.96 9.02
CA GLY A 46 -1.51 5.98 10.07
C GLY A 46 -2.53 5.70 11.18
N GLY A 47 -3.72 5.23 10.83
CA GLY A 47 -4.73 4.76 11.79
C GLY A 47 -4.23 3.59 12.63
N MET A 48 -3.58 2.61 12.01
CA MET A 48 -2.95 1.47 12.71
C MET A 48 -1.87 1.93 13.70
N VAL A 49 -0.98 2.82 13.28
CA VAL A 49 0.05 3.41 14.15
C VAL A 49 -0.57 4.17 15.32
N ALA A 50 -1.61 4.97 15.08
CA ALA A 50 -2.31 5.70 16.13
C ALA A 50 -3.01 4.77 17.14
N THR A 51 -3.52 3.62 16.70
CA THR A 51 -4.11 2.61 17.60
C THR A 51 -3.07 1.86 18.43
N LEU A 52 -1.82 1.78 17.96
CA LEU A 52 -0.73 1.14 18.69
C LEU A 52 -0.22 1.98 19.86
N ASP A 53 -0.22 3.31 19.73
CA ASP A 53 0.22 4.23 20.80
C ASP A 53 -0.69 4.20 22.04
N VAL A 54 -1.90 3.63 21.90
CA VAL A 54 -2.86 3.42 23.00
C VAL A 54 -2.61 2.08 23.72
N MET A 55 -1.83 1.17 23.13
CA MET A 55 -1.49 -0.14 23.72
C MET A 55 -0.02 -0.16 24.17
N PRO A 56 0.30 -0.73 25.36
CA PRO A 56 1.68 -0.78 25.83
C PRO A 56 2.59 -1.50 24.83
N ALA A 57 3.73 -0.88 24.54
CA ALA A 57 4.68 -1.15 23.45
C ALA A 57 5.26 -2.60 23.34
N HIS A 58 4.82 -3.53 24.17
CA HIS A 58 5.36 -4.91 24.25
C HIS A 58 4.39 -5.99 23.75
N SER A 59 3.18 -5.65 23.29
CA SER A 59 2.14 -6.66 22.99
C SER A 59 1.29 -6.40 21.75
N ALA A 60 1.59 -5.39 20.95
CA ALA A 60 0.70 -4.96 19.89
C ALA A 60 1.23 -5.36 18.50
N SER A 61 1.03 -6.63 18.16
CA SER A 61 1.19 -7.17 16.80
C SER A 61 -0.17 -7.15 16.10
N LEU A 62 -0.27 -6.52 14.92
CA LEU A 62 -1.47 -6.61 14.08
C LEU A 62 -1.40 -7.92 13.30
N GLN A 63 -2.27 -8.88 13.65
CA GLN A 63 -2.32 -10.18 13.00
C GLN A 63 -3.39 -10.20 11.91
N LEU A 64 -2.97 -10.56 10.70
CA LEU A 64 -3.81 -11.02 9.61
C LEU A 64 -3.76 -12.54 9.54
N SER A 65 -4.91 -13.20 9.46
CA SER A 65 -4.98 -14.64 9.21
C SER A 65 -5.74 -14.89 7.91
N LEU A 66 -5.01 -15.20 6.82
CA LEU A 66 -5.64 -15.73 5.62
C LEU A 66 -5.81 -17.24 5.80
N GLN A 67 -7.02 -17.68 6.12
CA GLN A 67 -7.34 -19.10 6.19
C GLN A 67 -7.50 -19.66 4.78
N PHE A 68 -6.45 -20.28 4.25
CA PHE A 68 -6.53 -21.09 3.04
C PHE A 68 -7.22 -22.41 3.38
N PHE A 69 -8.51 -22.52 3.05
CA PHE A 69 -9.41 -23.60 3.48
C PHE A 69 -9.06 -25.01 2.95
N GLU A 70 -7.96 -25.21 2.20
CA GLU A 70 -7.64 -26.50 1.56
C GLU A 70 -6.28 -27.11 1.94
N VAL A 71 -5.39 -26.42 2.68
CA VAL A 71 -3.99 -26.91 2.89
C VAL A 71 -3.60 -27.12 4.36
N GLY A 72 -4.48 -26.84 5.33
CA GLY A 72 -4.21 -27.16 6.75
C GLY A 72 -3.07 -26.36 7.40
N TYR A 73 -2.52 -25.37 6.71
CA TYR A 73 -1.57 -24.38 7.22
C TYR A 73 -2.24 -23.01 7.24
N GLU A 74 -2.35 -22.39 8.41
CA GLU A 74 -2.72 -20.98 8.52
C GLU A 74 -1.49 -20.13 8.17
N ILE A 75 -1.48 -19.54 6.98
CA ILE A 75 -0.52 -18.49 6.64
C ILE A 75 -1.06 -17.20 7.23
N GLY A 76 -0.63 -16.92 8.47
CA GLY A 76 -0.88 -15.65 9.14
C GLY A 76 0.21 -14.65 8.82
N TRP A 77 -0.16 -13.48 8.30
CA TRP A 77 0.75 -12.36 8.10
C TRP A 77 0.66 -11.47 9.33
N VAL A 78 1.78 -11.23 10.01
CA VAL A 78 1.81 -10.52 11.28
C VAL A 78 2.70 -9.30 11.11
N MET A 79 2.08 -8.13 11.15
CA MET A 79 2.81 -6.87 11.09
C MET A 79 3.04 -6.33 12.50
N ASP A 80 4.30 -6.26 12.91
CA ASP A 80 4.71 -5.66 14.16
C ASP A 80 4.89 -4.14 14.05
N GLY A 81 5.24 -3.47 15.15
CA GLY A 81 5.43 -2.01 15.16
C GLY A 81 6.53 -1.54 14.20
N LEU A 82 7.55 -2.37 13.94
CA LEU A 82 8.63 -2.07 13.00
C LEU A 82 8.13 -2.18 11.55
N GLY A 83 7.38 -3.24 11.22
CA GLY A 83 6.73 -3.42 9.93
C GLY A 83 5.81 -2.26 9.58
N LEU A 84 5.05 -1.75 10.55
CA LEU A 84 4.18 -0.58 10.36
C LEU A 84 4.95 0.72 10.12
N TYR A 85 6.09 0.91 10.79
CA TYR A 85 6.95 2.07 10.53
C TYR A 85 7.48 2.07 9.09
N PHE A 86 7.96 0.92 8.61
CA PHE A 86 8.41 0.79 7.23
C PHE A 86 7.26 0.87 6.22
N ALA A 87 6.07 0.36 6.56
CA ALA A 87 4.88 0.50 5.73
C ALA A 87 4.49 1.98 5.59
N LEU A 88 4.55 2.75 6.68
CA LEU A 88 4.24 4.19 6.68
C LEU A 88 5.17 4.95 5.74
N ILE A 89 6.48 4.72 5.83
CA ILE A 89 7.47 5.38 4.98
C ILE A 89 7.28 4.97 3.52
N THR A 90 7.06 3.67 3.27
CA THR A 90 6.87 3.12 1.92
C THR A 90 5.67 3.78 1.22
N VAL A 91 4.52 3.80 1.90
CA VAL A 91 3.29 4.37 1.34
C VAL A 91 3.38 5.90 1.22
N ALA A 92 4.01 6.59 2.18
CA ALA A 92 4.24 8.04 2.10
C ALA A 92 5.14 8.40 0.91
N ALA A 93 6.26 7.69 0.73
CA ALA A 93 7.16 7.89 -0.40
C ALA A 93 6.45 7.63 -1.73
N ALA A 94 5.65 6.57 -1.81
CA ALA A 94 4.85 6.27 -3.00
C ALA A 94 3.79 7.34 -3.29
N LEU A 95 3.16 7.91 -2.27
CA LEU A 95 2.24 9.04 -2.42
C LEU A 95 2.95 10.25 -3.03
N PHE A 96 4.10 10.66 -2.49
CA PHE A 96 4.87 11.79 -3.03
C PHE A 96 5.34 11.51 -4.46
N ALA A 97 5.80 10.30 -4.74
CA ALA A 97 6.16 9.88 -6.10
C ALA A 97 4.95 9.97 -7.05
N ALA A 98 3.79 9.47 -6.63
CA ALA A 98 2.56 9.54 -7.43
C ALA A 98 2.08 10.97 -7.69
N LEU A 99 2.16 11.85 -6.68
CA LEU A 99 1.85 13.28 -6.82
C LEU A 99 2.82 13.96 -7.80
N TYR A 100 4.11 13.65 -7.70
CA TYR A 100 5.11 14.19 -8.62
C TYR A 100 4.87 13.71 -10.06
N MET A 101 4.54 12.44 -10.25
CA MET A 101 4.16 11.86 -11.54
C MET A 101 2.84 12.40 -12.08
N ALA A 102 1.92 12.85 -11.22
CA ALA A 102 0.64 13.43 -11.62
C ALA A 102 0.75 14.90 -12.07
N GLY A 103 1.86 15.57 -11.71
CA GLY A 103 2.14 16.97 -12.07
C GLY A 103 2.82 17.15 -13.43
N GLU A 104 3.40 18.33 -13.63
CA GLU A 104 4.07 18.71 -14.88
C GLU A 104 5.22 17.76 -15.28
N TRP A 105 5.87 17.15 -14.29
CA TRP A 105 6.96 16.21 -14.56
C TRP A 105 6.48 15.00 -15.34
N GLY A 106 5.33 14.43 -14.98
CA GLY A 106 4.80 13.26 -15.69
C GLY A 106 4.46 13.58 -17.14
N GLU A 107 3.91 14.76 -17.39
CA GLU A 107 3.62 15.22 -18.74
C GLU A 107 4.90 15.41 -19.58
N ARG A 108 5.96 15.99 -19.00
CA ARG A 108 7.28 16.10 -19.67
C ARG A 108 7.90 14.72 -19.92
N TYR A 109 7.83 13.80 -18.97
CA TYR A 109 8.33 12.42 -19.10
C TYR A 109 7.64 11.68 -20.25
N ARG A 110 6.33 11.85 -20.38
CA ARG A 110 5.53 11.31 -21.50
C ARG A 110 5.93 11.93 -22.84
N GLN A 111 6.14 13.24 -22.89
CA GLN A 111 6.59 13.95 -24.10
C GLN A 111 7.98 13.52 -24.58
N GLN A 112 8.82 13.02 -23.67
CA GLN A 112 10.13 12.44 -23.98
C GLN A 112 10.07 10.96 -24.41
N GLY A 113 8.86 10.40 -24.60
CA GLY A 113 8.66 9.00 -24.99
C GLY A 113 8.60 8.01 -23.82
N GLY A 114 8.59 8.50 -22.58
CA GLY A 114 8.48 7.68 -21.37
C GLY A 114 7.08 7.10 -21.20
N ASN A 115 7.00 5.86 -20.72
CA ASN A 115 5.73 5.19 -20.44
C ASN A 115 5.32 5.38 -18.97
N LEU A 116 4.41 6.34 -18.72
CA LEU A 116 3.90 6.63 -17.38
C LEU A 116 3.16 5.45 -16.74
N ARG A 117 2.43 4.66 -17.53
CA ARG A 117 1.71 3.49 -17.00
C ARG A 117 2.66 2.45 -16.45
N LEU A 118 3.77 2.20 -17.13
CA LEU A 118 4.76 1.22 -16.69
C LEU A 118 5.48 1.70 -15.42
N LEU A 119 5.79 3.00 -15.33
CA LEU A 119 6.37 3.60 -14.13
C LEU A 119 5.41 3.51 -12.92
N GLN A 120 4.13 3.79 -13.16
CA GLN A 120 3.06 3.70 -12.18
C GLN A 120 2.82 2.26 -11.70
N PHE A 121 2.79 1.30 -12.63
CA PHE A 121 2.70 -0.12 -12.32
C PHE A 121 3.91 -0.60 -11.51
N ALA A 122 5.11 -0.20 -11.90
CA ALA A 122 6.34 -0.53 -11.17
C ALA A 122 6.32 0.04 -9.75
N LEU A 123 5.81 1.26 -9.56
CA LEU A 123 5.63 1.84 -8.22
C LEU A 123 4.61 1.04 -7.39
N GLY A 124 3.46 0.68 -7.97
CA GLY A 124 2.45 -0.13 -7.29
C GLY A 124 2.96 -1.51 -6.90
N LEU A 125 3.68 -2.18 -7.82
CA LEU A 125 4.32 -3.46 -7.58
C LEU A 125 5.40 -3.36 -6.49
N ASN A 126 6.16 -2.27 -6.45
CA ASN A 126 7.15 -2.02 -5.40
C ASN A 126 6.48 -1.90 -4.02
N VAL A 127 5.43 -1.07 -3.90
CA VAL A 127 4.68 -0.91 -2.65
C VAL A 127 4.05 -2.22 -2.21
N LEU A 128 3.40 -2.95 -3.14
CA LEU A 128 2.83 -4.26 -2.87
C LEU A 128 3.89 -5.19 -2.29
N THR A 129 5.02 -5.36 -3.00
CA THR A 129 6.12 -6.24 -2.58
C THR A 129 6.66 -5.87 -1.21
N MET A 130 6.84 -4.58 -0.94
CA MET A 130 7.30 -4.12 0.38
C MET A 130 6.28 -4.44 1.46
N LEU A 131 4.97 -4.26 1.22
CA LEU A 131 3.95 -4.64 2.18
C LEU A 131 3.91 -6.15 2.44
N ILE A 132 4.18 -6.99 1.43
CA ILE A 132 4.32 -8.45 1.62
C ILE A 132 5.51 -8.77 2.53
N LEU A 133 6.65 -8.12 2.31
CA LEU A 133 7.89 -8.39 3.05
C LEU A 133 7.84 -7.93 4.51
N LEU A 134 7.01 -6.95 4.81
CA LEU A 134 6.87 -6.35 6.14
C LEU A 134 5.78 -7.02 6.99
N SER A 135 5.00 -7.91 6.37
CA SER A 135 3.90 -8.66 6.98
C SER A 135 4.30 -10.11 7.22
#